data_AF-U1QQT9-F1
#
_entry.id   AF-U1QQT9-F1
#
_cell.length_a   1.000
_cell.length_b   1.000
_cell.length_c   1.000
_cell.angle_alpha   90.00
_cell.angle_beta   90.00
_cell.angle_gamma   90.00
#
_symmetry.space_group_name_H-M   'P 1'
#
loop_
_entity.id
_entity.type
_entity.pdbx_description
1 polymer ?
#
loop_
_entity_poly.entity_id
_entity_poly.type
_entity_poly.pdbx_seq_one_letter_code
_entity_poly.pdbx_strand_id
1 'polypeptide(L)'
;MIDGLRFRSEYRDEITVQAAFSQSQLRDIVEDRHVEVIELKSSLNRPVIGQAIAGRDMFKRDYEPRTVEPVVVCGSGDLTLEWMCRRNGIRVEIVDPMDDI
;
A
#
# COMPACT_ATOMS: atom_id res chain seq x y z
N MET A 1 6.43 -2.54 8.86
CA MET A 1 7.21 -1.79 7.85
C MET A 1 6.42 -1.93 6.58
N ILE A 2 6.12 -0.82 5.92
CA ILE A 2 5.40 -0.84 4.64
C ILE A 2 6.38 -1.29 3.56
N ASP A 3 5.94 -2.17 2.66
CA ASP A 3 6.81 -2.75 1.63
C ASP A 3 7.01 -1.79 0.44
N GLY A 4 6.02 -0.95 0.13
CA GLY A 4 6.12 0.04 -0.94
C GLY A 4 5.19 1.24 -0.77
N LEU A 5 5.51 2.31 -1.47
CA LEU A 5 4.69 3.49 -1.63
C LEU A 5 4.41 3.68 -3.12
N ARG A 6 3.15 3.94 -3.48
CA ARG A 6 2.76 4.30 -4.84
C ARG A 6 2.10 5.66 -4.86
N PHE A 7 2.60 6.54 -5.71
CA PHE A 7 2.03 7.85 -6.00
C PHE A 7 1.31 7.77 -7.35
N ARG A 8 -0.02 7.90 -7.34
CA ARG A 8 -0.79 7.95 -8.59
C ARG A 8 -0.70 9.33 -9.22
N SER A 9 -0.44 9.35 -10.52
CA SER A 9 -0.48 10.54 -11.36
C SER A 9 -1.21 10.21 -12.66
N GLU A 10 -1.77 11.23 -13.32
CA GLU A 10 -2.46 11.08 -14.61
C GLU A 10 -1.56 10.48 -15.71
N TYR A 11 -0.24 10.61 -15.57
CA TYR A 11 0.73 10.23 -16.61
C TYR A 11 1.45 8.91 -16.32
N ARG A 12 1.80 8.64 -15.07
CA ARG A 12 2.54 7.44 -14.66
C ARG A 12 2.51 7.28 -13.15
N ASP A 13 2.33 6.06 -12.68
CA ASP A 13 2.52 5.71 -11.28
C ASP A 13 4.00 5.69 -10.91
N GLU A 14 4.35 6.38 -9.83
CA GLU A 14 5.69 6.31 -9.24
C GLU A 14 5.66 5.35 -8.04
N ILE A 15 6.43 4.27 -8.12
CA ILE A 15 6.56 3.28 -7.05
C ILE A 15 7.94 3.44 -6.41
N THR A 16 7.98 3.47 -5.09
CA THR A 16 9.22 3.55 -4.32
C THR A 16 9.11 2.78 -3.00
N VAL A 17 10.24 2.57 -2.32
CA VAL A 17 10.28 1.97 -0.99
C VAL A 17 10.50 3.07 0.04
N GLN A 18 9.83 2.99 1.20
CA GLN A 18 9.98 3.99 2.26
C GLN A 18 11.44 4.17 2.69
N ALA A 19 12.20 3.07 2.73
CA ALA A 19 13.62 3.06 3.13
C ALA A 19 14.54 3.85 2.19
N ALA A 20 14.09 4.26 1.00
CA ALA A 20 14.87 5.05 0.07
C ALA A 20 14.97 6.54 0.46
N PHE A 21 14.21 7.00 1.46
CA PHE A 21 14.15 8.41 1.86
C PHE A 21 14.46 8.60 3.33
N SER A 22 15.09 9.74 3.66
CA SER A 22 15.05 10.25 5.03
C SER A 22 13.61 10.61 5.41
N GLN A 23 13.33 10.74 6.71
CA GLN A 23 12.00 11.17 7.17
C GLN A 23 11.60 12.55 6.64
N SER A 24 12.54 13.49 6.49
CA SER A 24 12.24 14.83 5.97
C SER A 24 11.94 14.79 4.48
N GLN A 25 12.77 14.09 3.69
CA GLN A 25 12.51 13.91 2.26
C GLN A 25 11.17 13.23 2.02
N LEU A 26 10.83 12.23 2.83
CA LEU A 26 9.57 11.54 2.68
C LEU A 26 8.38 12.46 2.98
N ARG A 27 8.49 13.30 4.02
CA ARG A 27 7.46 14.30 4.35
C ARG A 27 7.23 15.26 3.17
N ASP A 28 8.30 15.78 2.60
CA ASP A 28 8.22 16.74 1.49
C ASP A 28 7.56 16.12 0.24
N ILE A 29 7.84 14.85 -0.07
CA ILE A 29 7.27 14.22 -1.28
C ILE A 29 5.83 13.75 -1.10
N VAL A 30 5.36 13.52 0.13
CA VAL A 30 3.99 13.03 0.38
C VAL A 30 3.01 14.13 0.76
N GLU A 31 3.51 15.31 1.13
CA GLU A 31 2.70 16.48 1.44
C GLU A 31 1.70 16.75 0.30
N ASP A 32 0.43 16.95 0.67
CA ASP A 32 -0.70 17.18 -0.24
C ASP A 32 -0.95 16.10 -1.31
N ARG A 33 -0.28 14.94 -1.23
CA ARG A 33 -0.45 13.84 -2.20
C ARG A 33 -1.44 12.78 -1.73
N HIS A 34 -2.02 12.11 -2.72
CA HIS A 34 -2.67 10.81 -2.52
C HIS A 34 -1.58 9.73 -2.54
N VAL A 35 -1.44 9.00 -1.43
CA VAL A 35 -0.41 7.98 -1.29
C VAL A 35 -1.05 6.63 -1.05
N GLU A 36 -0.56 5.62 -1.75
CA GLU A 36 -0.87 4.24 -1.44
C GLU A 36 0.26 3.62 -0.63
N VAL A 37 -0.10 2.94 0.45
CA VAL A 37 0.84 2.16 1.27
C VAL A 37 0.63 0.69 0.95
N ILE A 38 1.69 0.05 0.45
CA ILE A 38 1.63 -1.28 -0.13
C ILE A 38 2.23 -2.32 0.83
N GLU A 39 1.49 -3.39 1.04
CA GLU A 39 1.97 -4.64 1.63
C GLU A 39 2.01 -5.74 0.56
N LEU A 40 3.14 -6.43 0.42
CA LEU A 40 3.39 -7.46 -0.59
C LEU A 40 3.33 -8.85 0.05
N LYS A 41 2.56 -9.77 -0.54
CA LYS A 41 2.50 -11.18 -0.11
C LYS A 41 2.38 -12.14 -1.29
N SER A 42 2.88 -13.36 -1.16
CA SER A 42 2.60 -14.41 -2.16
C SER A 42 1.12 -14.82 -2.18
N SER A 43 0.46 -14.81 -1.02
CA SER A 43 -0.96 -15.12 -0.85
C SER A 43 -1.60 -14.19 0.18
N LEU A 44 -2.86 -13.83 -0.06
CA LEU A 44 -3.65 -13.08 0.89
C LEU A 44 -3.84 -13.90 2.18
N ASN A 45 -3.55 -13.31 3.33
CA ASN A 45 -3.60 -13.98 4.62
C ASN A 45 -4.10 -13.04 5.73
N ARG A 46 -4.47 -13.60 6.88
CA ARG A 46 -5.01 -12.79 7.99
C ARG A 46 -4.00 -11.75 8.52
N PRO A 47 -2.71 -12.08 8.70
CA PRO A 47 -1.73 -11.10 9.17
C PRO A 47 -1.64 -9.83 8.31
N VAL A 48 -1.65 -9.94 6.98
CA VAL A 48 -1.45 -8.76 6.12
C VAL A 48 -2.56 -7.72 6.27
N ILE A 49 -3.77 -8.12 6.67
CA ILE A 49 -4.87 -7.20 6.97
C ILE A 49 -4.48 -6.28 8.14
N GLY A 50 -3.92 -6.85 9.21
CA GLY A 50 -3.46 -6.07 10.36
C GLY A 50 -2.26 -5.18 10.01
N GLN A 51 -1.36 -5.68 9.17
CA GLN A 51 -0.22 -4.90 8.68
C GLN A 51 -0.67 -3.70 7.85
N ALA A 52 -1.60 -3.88 6.92
CA ALA A 52 -2.12 -2.81 6.08
C ALA A 52 -2.86 -1.72 6.89
N ILE A 53 -3.63 -2.10 7.91
CA ILE A 53 -4.30 -1.15 8.82
C ILE A 53 -3.26 -0.35 9.61
N ALA A 54 -2.33 -1.05 10.27
CA ALA A 54 -1.29 -0.41 11.06
C ALA A 54 -0.39 0.48 10.19
N GLY A 55 -0.02 0.02 9.00
CA GLY A 55 0.77 0.75 8.01
C GLY A 55 0.10 2.06 7.62
N ARG A 56 -1.18 2.03 7.21
CA ARG A 56 -1.96 3.23 6.91
C ARG A 56 -1.98 4.21 8.07
N ASP A 57 -2.32 3.75 9.27
CA ASP A 57 -2.56 4.63 10.41
C ASP A 57 -1.26 5.25 10.93
N MET A 58 -0.18 4.46 10.98
CA MET A 58 1.16 4.97 11.33
C MET A 58 1.69 5.94 10.28
N PHE A 59 1.56 5.61 8.99
CA PHE A 59 2.02 6.48 7.91
C PHE A 59 1.28 7.81 7.91
N LYS A 60 -0.05 7.78 8.06
CA LYS A 60 -0.87 8.99 8.15
C LYS A 60 -0.48 9.86 9.33
N ARG A 61 -0.23 9.26 10.51
CA ARG A 61 0.20 9.98 11.71
C ARG A 61 1.56 10.66 11.50
N ASP A 62 2.50 9.96 10.88
CA ASP A 62 3.88 10.43 10.81
C ASP A 62 4.08 11.47 9.70
N TYR A 63 3.34 11.38 8.60
CA TYR A 63 3.60 12.18 7.38
C TYR A 63 2.44 13.04 6.88
N GLU A 64 1.23 12.86 7.40
CA GLU A 64 0.06 13.72 7.11
C GLU A 64 -0.23 14.00 5.61
N PRO A 65 -0.19 12.99 4.71
CA PRO A 65 -0.53 13.22 3.30
C PRO A 65 -2.01 13.54 3.13
N ARG A 66 -2.40 14.07 1.96
CA ARG A 66 -3.82 14.40 1.65
C ARG A 66 -4.74 13.20 1.84
N THR A 67 -4.34 12.03 1.34
CA THR A 67 -5.02 10.75 1.66
C THR A 67 -4.02 9.60 1.71
N VAL A 68 -4.33 8.58 2.51
CA VAL A 68 -3.62 7.29 2.52
C VAL A 68 -4.59 6.17 2.18
N GLU A 69 -4.28 5.40 1.15
CA GLU A 69 -5.00 4.17 0.80
C GLU A 69 -4.11 2.95 1.08
N PRO A 70 -4.53 2.00 1.94
CA PRO A 70 -3.81 0.74 2.08
C PRO A 70 -4.11 -0.21 0.93
N VAL A 71 -3.05 -0.78 0.36
CA VAL A 71 -3.11 -1.74 -0.75
C VAL A 71 -2.35 -3.00 -0.36
N VAL A 72 -2.97 -4.15 -0.58
CA VAL A 72 -2.30 -5.45 -0.53
C VAL A 72 -2.12 -5.94 -1.95
N VAL A 73 -0.87 -6.16 -2.35
CA VAL A 73 -0.53 -6.78 -3.63
C VAL A 73 -0.18 -8.24 -3.37
N CYS A 74 -0.84 -9.17 -4.04
CA CYS A 74 -0.59 -10.59 -3.83
C CYS A 74 -0.73 -11.48 -5.06
N GLY A 75 -0.06 -12.63 -5.06
CA GLY A 75 -0.14 -13.61 -6.16
C GLY A 75 -1.39 -14.48 -6.15
N SER A 76 -2.06 -14.60 -4.99
CA SER A 76 -3.30 -15.35 -4.86
C SER A 76 -4.23 -14.74 -3.82
N GLY A 77 -5.51 -14.63 -4.17
CA GLY A 77 -6.56 -14.09 -3.32
C GLY A 77 -7.26 -15.15 -2.45
N ASP A 78 -8.17 -14.67 -1.61
CA ASP A 78 -9.11 -15.47 -0.83
C ASP A 78 -10.38 -14.63 -0.65
N LEU A 79 -11.53 -15.12 -1.11
CA LEU A 79 -12.77 -14.35 -1.14
C LEU A 79 -13.21 -13.85 0.25
N THR A 80 -12.96 -14.63 1.31
CA THR A 80 -13.30 -14.25 2.68
C THR A 80 -12.39 -13.13 3.16
N LEU A 81 -11.09 -13.24 2.86
CA LEU A 81 -10.12 -12.23 3.24
C LEU A 81 -10.24 -10.96 2.40
N GLU A 82 -10.58 -11.06 1.12
CA GLU A 82 -10.88 -9.92 0.25
C GLU A 82 -12.10 -9.14 0.75
N TRP A 83 -13.14 -9.84 1.20
CA TRP A 83 -14.28 -9.20 1.84
C TRP A 83 -13.87 -8.46 3.12
N MET A 84 -13.01 -9.06 3.95
CA MET A 84 -12.46 -8.41 5.14
C MET A 84 -11.62 -7.17 4.77
N CYS A 85 -10.79 -7.26 3.73
CA CYS A 85 -10.02 -6.13 3.21
C CYS A 85 -10.94 -4.99 2.79
N ARG A 86 -11.96 -5.27 1.96
CA ARG A 86 -12.94 -4.28 1.50
C ARG A 86 -13.66 -3.60 2.67
N ARG A 87 -14.08 -4.38 3.67
CA ARG A 87 -14.73 -3.85 4.88
C ARG A 87 -13.84 -2.87 5.65
N ASN A 88 -12.51 -3.02 5.58
CA ASN A 88 -11.53 -2.18 6.27
C ASN A 88 -10.93 -1.08 5.37
N GLY A 89 -11.46 -0.89 4.15
CA GLY A 89 -10.95 0.08 3.20
C GLY A 89 -9.57 -0.27 2.65
N ILE A 90 -9.23 -1.57 2.58
CA ILE A 90 -8.01 -2.08 1.99
C ILE A 90 -8.31 -2.58 0.58
N ARG A 91 -7.57 -2.08 -0.41
CA ARG A 91 -7.64 -2.56 -1.78
C ARG A 91 -6.74 -3.78 -1.95
N VAL A 92 -7.24 -4.81 -2.63
CA VAL A 92 -6.45 -6.00 -2.98
C VAL A 92 -6.19 -5.98 -4.47
N GLU A 93 -4.92 -6.08 -4.86
CA GLU A 93 -4.48 -6.27 -6.24
C GLU A 93 -3.89 -7.67 -6.36
N ILE A 94 -4.53 -8.52 -7.15
CA ILE A 94 -4.01 -9.84 -7.47
C ILE A 94 -3.19 -9.70 -8.75
N VAL A 95 -1.91 -10.03 -8.69
CA VAL A 95 -0.99 -10.02 -9.84
C VAL A 95 -0.61 -11.44 -10.17
N ASP A 96 -0.82 -11.88 -11.41
CA ASP A 96 -0.26 -13.14 -11.86
C ASP A 96 1.21 -12.90 -12.23
N PRO A 97 2.18 -13.56 -11.56
CA PRO A 97 3.58 -13.45 -11.94
C PRO A 97 3.88 -13.95 -13.38
N MET A 98 2.90 -14.56 -14.07
CA MET A 98 3.00 -14.92 -15.48
C MET A 98 2.50 -13.85 -16.47
N ASP A 99 1.89 -12.76 -16.02
CA ASP A 99 1.38 -11.71 -16.92
C ASP A 99 2.49 -10.82 -17.55
N ASP A 100 3.75 -10.98 -17.10
CA ASP A 100 4.92 -10.22 -17.57
C ASP A 100 5.94 -11.05 -18.40
N ILE A 101 5.58 -12.25 -18.89
CA ILE A 101 6.44 -13.12 -19.74
C ILE A 101 5.91 -13.24 -21.17
#